data_AF-A0A5B7BMQ4-F1
#
_entry.id   AF-A0A5B7BMQ4-F1
#
_cell.length_a   1.000
_cell.length_b   1.000
_cell.length_c   1.000
_cell.angle_alpha   90.00
_cell.angle_beta   90.00
_cell.angle_gamma   90.00
#
_symmetry.space_group_name_H-M   'P 1'
#
loop_
_entity.id
_entity.type
_entity.pdbx_description
1 polymer ?
#
loop_
_entity_poly.entity_id
_entity_poly.type
_entity_poly.pdbx_seq_one_letter_code
_entity_poly.pdbx_strand_id
1 'polypeptide(L)'
;NMERLIRNSSHELHANDECSVKMWVQRHQKHVFVFQENSGSESFVLGIQTDWQLQQMIRYGHNGSIASHSSFGLKKLKYPLCSLLVFDSSRNAIPVAWVLGSHCVGQDINKWMVYLVERIRTKDTRWRPHAFLVDDPSFDTSIIREAFQCRVLLCLWHVRRAWVKSLLKKCCNFDVQREMFK
;
A
#
# COMPACT_ATOMS: atom_id res chain seq x y z
N ASN A 1 15.78 -17.01 -11.34
CA ASN A 1 14.90 -16.11 -12.12
C ASN A 1 13.46 -16.28 -11.64
N MET A 2 12.92 -15.29 -10.94
CA MET A 2 11.59 -15.35 -10.28
C MET A 2 10.45 -15.53 -11.28
N GLU A 3 10.56 -14.91 -12.46
CA GLU A 3 9.54 -15.01 -13.52
C GLU A 3 9.33 -16.44 -14.01
N ARG A 4 10.41 -17.21 -14.10
CA ARG A 4 10.37 -18.62 -14.53
C ARG A 4 9.73 -19.52 -13.47
N LEU A 5 9.92 -19.21 -12.18
CA LEU A 5 9.24 -19.91 -11.09
C LEU A 5 7.73 -19.63 -11.10
N ILE A 6 7.34 -18.36 -11.27
CA ILE A 6 5.93 -17.95 -11.34
C ILE A 6 5.21 -18.60 -12.54
N ARG A 7 5.86 -18.64 -13.71
CA ARG A 7 5.31 -19.30 -14.90
C ARG A 7 5.12 -20.80 -14.74
N ASN A 8 5.96 -21.45 -13.95
CA ASN A 8 5.96 -22.90 -13.79
C ASN A 8 5.11 -23.36 -12.58
N SER A 9 4.59 -22.43 -11.76
CA SER A 9 3.72 -22.75 -10.64
C SER A 9 2.25 -22.71 -11.04
N SER A 10 1.49 -23.75 -10.67
CA SER A 10 0.03 -23.69 -10.66
C SER A 10 -0.40 -22.71 -9.56
N HIS A 11 -0.79 -21.51 -9.96
CA HIS A 11 -1.20 -20.42 -9.06
C HIS A 11 -2.71 -20.43 -8.82
N GLU A 12 -3.47 -21.07 -9.70
CA GLU A 12 -4.89 -21.36 -9.49
C GLU A 12 -5.00 -22.62 -8.61
N LEU A 13 -5.52 -22.43 -7.39
CA LEU A 13 -5.76 -23.52 -6.45
C LEU A 13 -7.18 -24.09 -6.59
N HIS A 14 -8.13 -23.25 -7.02
CA HIS A 14 -9.54 -23.56 -7.20
C HIS A 14 -10.14 -22.64 -8.26
N ALA A 15 -11.15 -23.11 -8.99
CA ALA A 15 -11.84 -22.33 -10.04
C ALA A 15 -12.56 -21.06 -9.52
N ASN A 16 -12.83 -21.02 -8.22
CA ASN A 16 -13.31 -19.83 -7.52
C ASN A 16 -12.13 -19.16 -6.80
N ASP A 17 -11.78 -17.95 -7.22
CA ASP A 17 -10.73 -17.11 -6.63
C ASP A 17 -10.89 -16.94 -5.12
N GLU A 18 -12.11 -16.81 -4.63
CA GLU A 18 -12.37 -16.64 -3.20
C GLU A 18 -11.94 -17.87 -2.40
N CYS A 19 -12.23 -19.08 -2.90
CA CYS A 19 -11.76 -20.32 -2.31
C CYS A 19 -10.23 -20.43 -2.39
N SER A 20 -9.63 -20.02 -3.53
CA SER A 20 -8.17 -20.00 -3.69
C SER A 20 -7.49 -19.09 -2.65
N VAL A 21 -8.04 -17.89 -2.42
CA VAL A 21 -7.54 -16.96 -1.40
C VAL A 21 -7.69 -17.55 0.00
N LYS A 22 -8.85 -18.12 0.36
CA LYS A 22 -9.06 -18.77 1.67
C LYS A 22 -8.05 -19.88 1.93
N MET A 23 -7.85 -20.77 0.97
CA MET A 23 -6.86 -21.84 1.08
C MET A 23 -5.43 -21.31 1.20
N TRP A 24 -5.09 -20.24 0.48
CA TRP A 24 -3.79 -19.61 0.58
C TRP A 24 -3.57 -19.01 1.98
N VAL A 25 -4.55 -18.27 2.50
CA VAL A 25 -4.52 -17.67 3.85
C VAL A 25 -4.36 -18.75 4.92
N GLN A 26 -5.13 -19.84 4.83
CA GLN A 26 -5.03 -20.97 5.77
C GLN A 26 -3.64 -21.60 5.79
N ARG A 27 -2.96 -21.70 4.65
CA ARG A 27 -1.61 -22.26 4.53
C ARG A 27 -0.50 -21.27 4.91
N HIS A 28 -0.77 -19.96 4.88
CA HIS A 28 0.23 -18.89 5.05
C HIS A 28 -0.10 -17.92 6.18
N GLN A 29 -0.82 -18.37 7.22
CA GLN A 29 -1.29 -17.54 8.33
C GLN A 29 -0.20 -16.64 8.94
N LYS A 30 1.04 -17.14 9.04
CA LYS A 30 2.19 -16.36 9.55
C LYS A 30 2.46 -15.06 8.78
N HIS A 31 2.12 -15.03 7.49
CA HIS A 31 2.31 -13.87 6.60
C HIS A 31 1.09 -12.97 6.53
N VAL A 32 -0.02 -13.34 7.15
CA VAL A 32 -1.28 -12.59 7.11
C VAL A 32 -1.40 -11.80 8.40
N PHE A 33 -1.64 -10.49 8.30
CA PHE A 33 -1.91 -9.64 9.48
C PHE A 33 -3.37 -9.24 9.60
N VAL A 34 -4.13 -9.31 8.50
CA VAL A 34 -5.59 -9.17 8.51
C VAL A 34 -6.16 -9.97 7.35
N PHE A 35 -7.29 -10.63 7.59
CA PHE A 35 -8.08 -11.26 6.55
C PHE A 35 -9.56 -11.07 6.90
N GLN A 36 -10.31 -10.50 5.96
CA GLN A 36 -11.74 -10.27 6.04
C GLN A 36 -12.36 -10.73 4.72
N GLU A 37 -13.36 -11.60 4.81
CA GLU A 37 -14.10 -12.10 3.65
C GLU A 37 -15.11 -11.07 3.17
N ASN A 38 -15.43 -11.10 1.87
CA ASN A 38 -16.54 -10.31 1.36
C ASN A 38 -17.85 -10.91 1.88
N SER A 39 -18.58 -10.18 2.71
CA SER A 39 -19.95 -10.52 3.10
C SER A 39 -20.85 -9.33 2.77
N GLY A 40 -22.17 -9.52 2.69
CA GLY A 40 -23.09 -8.44 2.29
C GLY A 40 -22.94 -7.12 3.08
N SER A 41 -22.35 -7.17 4.28
CA SER A 41 -22.07 -6.02 5.14
C SER A 41 -20.60 -5.60 5.22
N GLU A 42 -19.65 -6.41 4.75
CA GLU A 42 -18.21 -6.20 4.99
C GLU A 42 -17.42 -6.44 3.70
N SER A 43 -16.55 -5.48 3.34
CA SER A 43 -15.71 -5.63 2.15
C SER A 43 -14.59 -6.65 2.36
N PHE A 44 -14.17 -7.29 1.27
CA PHE A 44 -12.95 -8.10 1.28
C PHE A 44 -11.72 -7.26 1.61
N VAL A 45 -10.88 -7.77 2.52
CA VAL A 45 -9.55 -7.22 2.84
C VAL A 45 -8.57 -8.34 3.13
N LEU A 46 -7.37 -8.28 2.56
CA LEU A 46 -6.26 -9.18 2.84
C LEU A 46 -4.96 -8.38 2.99
N GLY A 47 -4.42 -8.36 4.20
CA GLY A 47 -3.12 -7.76 4.51
C GLY A 47 -2.03 -8.81 4.66
N ILE A 48 -0.97 -8.66 3.87
CA ILE A 48 0.18 -9.56 3.82
C ILE A 48 1.44 -8.82 4.25
N GLN A 49 2.17 -9.42 5.18
CA GLN A 49 3.48 -8.98 5.65
C GLN A 49 4.31 -10.17 6.14
N THR A 50 5.47 -10.40 5.53
CA THR A 50 6.44 -11.39 6.00
C THR A 50 7.22 -10.89 7.22
N ASP A 51 7.89 -11.78 7.94
CA ASP A 51 8.70 -11.38 9.11
C ASP A 51 9.85 -10.44 8.73
N TRP A 52 10.48 -10.67 7.56
CA TRP A 52 11.50 -9.77 7.05
C TRP A 52 10.92 -8.38 6.76
N GLN A 53 9.74 -8.32 6.13
CA GLN A 53 9.05 -7.05 5.87
C GLN A 53 8.68 -6.31 7.16
N LEU A 54 8.19 -7.03 8.19
CA LEU A 54 7.93 -6.47 9.51
C LEU A 54 9.21 -5.91 10.14
N GLN A 55 10.34 -6.62 10.06
CA GLN A 55 11.63 -6.14 10.56
C GLN A 55 12.07 -4.86 9.84
N GLN A 56 11.91 -4.79 8.51
CA GLN A 56 12.24 -3.57 7.76
C GLN A 56 11.32 -2.41 8.14
N MET A 57 10.03 -2.69 8.39
CA MET A 57 9.07 -1.68 8.84
C MET A 57 9.40 -1.13 10.22
N ILE A 58 9.80 -2.00 11.15
CA ILE A 58 10.26 -1.58 12.48
C ILE A 58 11.51 -0.71 12.35
N ARG A 59 12.52 -1.21 11.63
CA ARG A 59 13.84 -0.58 11.50
C ARG A 59 13.81 0.79 10.80
N TYR A 60 13.12 0.87 9.66
CA TYR A 60 13.16 2.05 8.80
C TYR A 60 11.88 2.88 8.83
N GLY A 61 10.78 2.32 9.34
CA GLY A 61 9.53 3.05 9.52
C GLY A 61 9.52 3.91 10.78
N HIS A 62 10.23 3.52 11.84
CA HIS A 62 10.25 4.31 13.08
C HIS A 62 10.96 5.65 12.87
N ASN A 63 10.28 6.76 13.21
CA ASN A 63 10.74 8.13 12.95
C ASN A 63 11.08 8.41 11.47
N GLY A 64 10.72 7.51 10.57
CA GLY A 64 10.92 7.60 9.13
C GLY A 64 9.65 7.99 8.39
N SER A 65 9.67 7.77 7.09
CA SER A 65 8.51 7.97 6.23
C SER A 65 8.00 6.62 5.74
N ILE A 66 6.69 6.43 5.79
CA ILE A 66 6.00 5.34 5.09
C ILE A 66 5.37 5.93 3.84
N ALA A 67 5.48 5.25 2.70
CA ALA A 67 4.72 5.61 1.51
C ALA A 67 3.69 4.53 1.19
N SER A 68 2.49 4.96 0.84
CA SER A 68 1.45 4.12 0.27
C SER A 68 1.36 4.37 -1.22
N HIS A 69 1.37 3.29 -1.99
CA HIS A 69 1.05 3.33 -3.41
C HIS A 69 -0.18 2.46 -3.68
N SER A 70 -1.26 3.10 -4.12
CA SER A 70 -2.47 2.44 -4.57
C SER A 70 -2.41 2.26 -6.08
N SER A 71 -2.45 1.01 -6.53
CA SER A 71 -2.57 0.70 -7.97
C SER A 71 -4.05 0.62 -8.38
N PHE A 72 -4.80 1.68 -8.09
CA PHE A 72 -6.21 1.75 -8.47
C PHE A 72 -6.33 1.78 -10.01
N GLY A 73 -7.00 0.79 -10.60
CA GLY A 73 -7.33 0.80 -12.03
C GLY A 73 -6.31 0.17 -12.99
N LEU A 74 -5.33 -0.61 -12.53
CA LEU A 74 -4.63 -1.54 -13.43
C LEU A 74 -5.59 -2.69 -13.77
N LYS A 75 -6.16 -2.65 -14.98
CA LYS A 75 -7.21 -3.54 -15.55
C LYS A 75 -7.02 -5.08 -15.41
N LYS A 76 -5.96 -5.55 -14.76
CA LYS A 76 -5.59 -6.97 -14.64
C LYS A 76 -6.02 -7.62 -13.32
N LEU A 77 -6.29 -6.84 -12.27
CA LEU A 77 -6.69 -7.39 -10.97
C LEU A 77 -8.12 -7.00 -10.63
N LYS A 78 -8.90 -7.96 -10.13
CA LYS A 78 -10.28 -7.75 -9.66
C LYS A 78 -10.34 -6.83 -8.43
N TYR A 79 -9.28 -6.84 -7.61
CA TYR A 79 -9.16 -6.05 -6.39
C TYR A 79 -7.97 -5.09 -6.47
N PRO A 80 -8.11 -3.81 -6.07
CA PRO A 80 -6.98 -2.91 -5.97
C PRO A 80 -5.93 -3.42 -4.96
N LEU A 81 -4.67 -3.14 -5.29
CA LEU A 81 -3.50 -3.46 -4.46
C LEU A 81 -2.89 -2.17 -3.94
N CYS A 82 -2.83 -2.06 -2.62
CA CYS A 82 -2.05 -1.06 -1.89
C CYS A 82 -0.70 -1.67 -1.48
N SER A 83 0.39 -1.01 -1.86
CA SER A 83 1.75 -1.37 -1.46
C SER A 83 2.28 -0.35 -0.46
N LEU A 84 2.74 -0.81 0.69
CA LEU A 84 3.43 0.02 1.67
C LEU A 84 4.94 -0.10 1.52
N LEU A 85 5.60 1.04 1.56
CA LEU A 85 7.03 1.18 1.39
C LEU A 85 7.62 1.94 2.58
N VAL A 86 8.82 1.55 3.02
CA VAL A 86 9.70 2.38 3.85
C VAL A 86 10.97 2.70 3.06
N PHE A 87 11.79 3.60 3.56
CA PHE A 87 13.03 4.01 2.90
C PHE A 87 14.23 3.66 3.79
N ASP A 88 15.20 2.93 3.24
CA ASP A 88 16.44 2.68 3.95
C ASP A 88 17.31 3.95 4.08
N SER A 89 18.45 3.83 4.76
CA SER A 89 19.41 4.92 4.92
C SER A 89 19.96 5.48 3.60
N SER A 90 19.91 4.70 2.52
CA SER A 90 20.32 5.09 1.17
C SER A 90 19.14 5.62 0.33
N ARG A 91 17.96 5.76 0.94
CA ARG A 91 16.69 6.17 0.32
C ARG A 91 16.14 5.19 -0.72
N ASN A 92 16.57 3.93 -0.69
CA ASN A 92 15.93 2.90 -1.49
C ASN A 92 14.57 2.55 -0.88
N ALA A 93 13.56 2.42 -1.74
CA ALA A 93 12.24 1.97 -1.32
C ALA A 93 12.24 0.47 -1.05
N ILE A 94 11.76 0.08 0.13
CA ILE A 94 11.61 -1.31 0.56
C ILE A 94 10.12 -1.60 0.74
N PRO A 95 9.54 -2.56 -0.01
CA PRO A 95 8.18 -3.01 0.23
C PRO A 95 8.05 -3.73 1.57
N VAL A 96 7.16 -3.24 2.43
CA VAL A 96 6.99 -3.73 3.81
C VAL A 96 5.61 -4.28 4.12
N ALA A 97 4.63 -4.06 3.26
CA ALA A 97 3.34 -4.74 3.35
C ALA A 97 2.58 -4.60 2.03
N TRP A 98 1.63 -5.50 1.82
CA TRP A 98 0.65 -5.42 0.75
C TRP A 98 -0.74 -5.58 1.32
N VAL A 99 -1.69 -4.81 0.79
CA VAL A 99 -3.10 -4.90 1.15
C VAL A 99 -3.91 -4.99 -0.13
N LEU A 100 -4.67 -6.08 -0.26
CA LEU A 100 -5.69 -6.26 -1.29
C LEU A 100 -7.05 -5.99 -0.64
N GLY A 101 -7.95 -5.31 -1.33
CA GLY A 101 -9.32 -5.17 -0.82
C GLY A 101 -10.31 -4.73 -1.89
N SER A 102 -11.62 -4.80 -1.62
CA SER A 102 -12.67 -4.36 -2.56
C SER A 102 -12.54 -2.87 -2.91
N HIS A 103 -12.14 -2.07 -1.93
CA HIS A 103 -11.95 -0.63 -2.07
C HIS A 103 -10.68 -0.18 -1.34
N CYS A 104 -10.00 0.83 -1.88
CA CYS A 104 -8.90 1.53 -1.21
C CYS A 104 -9.34 2.91 -0.70
N VAL A 105 -10.65 3.20 -0.65
CA VAL A 105 -11.27 4.41 -0.08
C VAL A 105 -12.46 3.98 0.80
N GLY A 106 -12.59 4.46 2.06
CA GLY A 106 -13.75 4.20 2.93
C GLY A 106 -13.47 3.53 4.29
N GLN A 107 -14.53 3.13 5.00
CA GLN A 107 -14.48 2.62 6.39
C GLN A 107 -13.63 1.34 6.57
N ASP A 108 -13.52 0.50 5.54
CA ASP A 108 -12.75 -0.75 5.59
C ASP A 108 -11.23 -0.54 5.66
N ILE A 109 -10.76 0.65 5.27
CA ILE A 109 -9.34 1.04 5.39
C ILE A 109 -8.91 1.14 6.84
N ASN A 110 -9.80 1.64 7.69
CA ASN A 110 -9.52 1.87 9.11
C ASN A 110 -9.01 0.58 9.75
N LYS A 111 -9.68 -0.54 9.46
CA LYS A 111 -9.43 -1.82 10.11
C LYS A 111 -8.01 -2.32 9.83
N TRP A 112 -7.60 -2.40 8.56
CA TRP A 112 -6.28 -2.97 8.24
C TRP A 112 -5.13 -2.10 8.75
N MET A 113 -5.28 -0.78 8.73
CA MET A 113 -4.24 0.13 9.24
C MET A 113 -4.02 -0.08 10.74
N VAL A 114 -5.11 -0.21 11.51
CA VAL A 114 -5.06 -0.53 12.94
C VAL A 114 -4.38 -1.88 13.18
N TYR A 115 -4.82 -2.95 12.50
CA TYR A 115 -4.20 -4.27 12.65
C TYR A 115 -2.70 -4.28 12.31
N LEU A 116 -2.29 -3.52 11.29
CA LEU A 116 -0.88 -3.39 10.93
C LEU A 116 -0.08 -2.71 12.05
N VAL A 117 -0.59 -1.58 12.56
CA VAL A 117 0.08 -0.84 13.64
C VAL A 117 0.13 -1.67 14.92
N GLU A 118 -0.93 -2.38 15.28
CA GLU A 118 -0.97 -3.30 16.41
C GLU A 118 0.07 -4.41 16.26
N ARG A 119 0.15 -5.06 15.08
CA ARG A 119 1.16 -6.07 14.79
C ARG A 119 2.57 -5.54 15.00
N ILE A 120 2.86 -4.33 14.55
CA ILE A 120 4.18 -3.69 14.75
C ILE A 120 4.42 -3.39 16.23
N ARG A 121 3.41 -2.86 16.92
CA ARG A 121 3.50 -2.49 18.35
C ARG A 121 3.63 -3.68 19.28
N THR A 122 3.24 -4.89 18.86
CA THR A 122 3.57 -6.13 19.59
C THR A 122 5.08 -6.40 19.65
N LYS A 123 5.86 -5.83 18.72
CA LYS A 123 7.33 -5.96 18.67
C LYS A 123 8.05 -4.73 19.21
N ASP A 124 7.50 -3.54 18.98
CA ASP A 124 8.02 -2.27 19.49
C ASP A 124 6.89 -1.30 19.83
N THR A 125 6.59 -1.14 21.12
CA THR A 125 5.48 -0.30 21.61
C THR A 125 5.66 1.18 21.35
N ARG A 126 6.90 1.64 21.11
CA ARG A 126 7.21 3.05 20.81
C ARG A 126 7.20 3.33 19.31
N TRP A 127 7.00 2.30 18.49
CA TRP A 127 7.02 2.45 17.06
C TRP A 127 5.95 3.43 16.58
N ARG A 128 6.41 4.39 15.80
CA ARG A 128 5.63 5.45 15.17
C ARG A 128 6.42 6.04 14.00
N PRO A 129 5.81 6.25 12.84
CA PRO A 129 6.44 6.97 11.73
C PRO A 129 6.39 8.48 11.95
N HIS A 130 7.32 9.20 11.34
CA HIS A 130 7.31 10.67 11.32
C HIS A 130 6.34 11.23 10.28
N ALA A 131 6.20 10.53 9.16
CA ALA A 131 5.27 10.89 8.10
C ALA A 131 4.72 9.68 7.35
N PHE A 132 3.52 9.84 6.80
CA PHE A 132 2.87 8.92 5.88
C PHE A 132 2.60 9.65 4.56
N LEU A 133 3.14 9.12 3.46
CA LEU A 133 3.07 9.69 2.13
C LEU A 133 1.95 8.98 1.36
N VAL A 134 0.93 9.71 0.92
CA VAL A 134 -0.17 9.18 0.11
C VAL A 134 -0.02 9.61 -1.35
N ASP A 135 -0.39 8.74 -2.28
CA ASP A 135 -0.36 9.03 -3.71
C ASP A 135 -1.64 9.67 -4.25
N ASP A 136 -2.77 9.42 -3.59
CA ASP A 136 -4.07 10.01 -3.90
C ASP A 136 -4.51 11.01 -2.81
N PRO A 137 -4.74 12.30 -3.15
CA PRO A 137 -5.28 13.28 -2.21
C PRO A 137 -6.74 13.02 -1.80
N SER A 138 -7.46 12.11 -2.47
CA SER A 138 -8.84 11.74 -2.11
C SER A 138 -8.94 10.95 -0.80
N PHE A 139 -7.79 10.47 -0.29
CA PHE A 139 -7.72 9.69 0.93
C PHE A 139 -8.11 10.51 2.15
N ASP A 140 -8.96 9.95 3.02
CA ASP A 140 -9.26 10.57 4.29
C ASP A 140 -8.03 10.52 5.21
N THR A 141 -7.35 11.66 5.31
CA THR A 141 -6.12 11.79 6.10
C THR A 141 -6.37 11.63 7.60
N SER A 142 -7.61 11.78 8.09
CA SER A 142 -7.92 11.62 9.51
C SER A 142 -7.71 10.18 9.98
N ILE A 143 -8.11 9.22 9.16
CA ILE A 143 -7.91 7.78 9.36
C ILE A 143 -6.44 7.43 9.55
N ILE A 144 -5.58 7.93 8.66
CA ILE A 144 -4.14 7.67 8.72
C ILE A 144 -3.53 8.30 9.97
N ARG A 145 -3.96 9.53 10.30
CA ARG A 145 -3.50 10.23 11.51
C ARG A 145 -3.92 9.50 12.77
N GLU A 146 -5.11 8.93 12.81
CA GLU A 146 -5.58 8.17 13.96
C GLU A 146 -4.78 6.87 14.13
N ALA A 147 -4.64 6.08 13.06
CA ALA A 147 -3.95 4.79 13.12
C ALA A 147 -2.43 4.93 13.35
N PHE A 148 -1.75 5.75 12.55
CA PHE A 148 -0.27 5.88 12.60
C PHE A 148 0.21 7.01 13.50
N GLN A 149 -0.69 7.88 13.96
CA GLN A 149 -0.35 9.04 14.80
C GLN A 149 0.70 9.94 14.14
N CYS A 150 0.75 10.11 12.82
CA CYS A 150 1.85 10.83 12.16
C CYS A 150 1.36 11.95 11.22
N ARG A 151 2.30 12.69 10.63
CA ARG A 151 1.97 13.69 9.61
C ARG A 151 1.59 12.98 8.32
N VAL A 152 0.54 13.43 7.65
CA VAL A 152 0.14 12.89 6.35
C VAL A 152 0.49 13.91 5.28
N LEU A 153 1.25 13.48 4.27
CA LEU A 153 1.76 14.31 3.19
C LEU A 153 1.42 13.69 1.84
N LEU A 154 1.28 14.53 0.80
CA LEU A 154 1.20 14.03 -0.56
C LEU A 154 2.59 13.58 -1.04
N CYS A 155 2.62 12.47 -1.77
CA CYS A 155 3.81 11.98 -2.42
C CYS A 155 4.25 12.97 -3.51
N LEU A 156 5.38 13.65 -3.29
CA LEU A 156 5.89 14.68 -4.20
C LEU A 156 6.10 14.16 -5.63
N TRP A 157 6.47 12.89 -5.78
CA TRP A 157 6.59 12.28 -7.11
C TRP A 157 5.26 12.22 -7.85
N HIS A 158 4.17 11.82 -7.17
CA HIS A 158 2.84 11.79 -7.76
C HIS A 158 2.34 13.19 -8.10
N VAL A 159 2.57 14.16 -7.20
CA VAL A 159 2.24 15.58 -7.44
C VAL A 159 2.97 16.08 -8.68
N ARG A 160 4.30 15.90 -8.74
CA ARG A 160 5.12 16.32 -9.88
C ARG A 160 4.67 15.65 -11.17
N ARG A 161 4.45 14.32 -11.17
CA ARG A 161 4.00 13.58 -12.34
C ARG A 161 2.64 14.05 -12.84
N ALA A 162 1.68 14.25 -11.93
CA ALA A 162 0.35 14.74 -12.28
C ALA A 162 0.39 16.16 -12.83
N TRP A 163 1.22 17.03 -12.24
CA TRP A 163 1.44 18.39 -12.70
C TRP A 163 2.06 18.43 -14.09
N VAL A 164 3.18 17.72 -14.32
CA VAL A 164 3.83 17.62 -15.63
C VAL A 164 2.87 17.08 -16.70
N LYS A 165 2.14 16.00 -16.40
CA LYS A 165 1.15 15.42 -17.31
C LYS A 165 0.04 16.43 -17.65
N SER A 166 -0.43 17.20 -16.67
CA SER A 166 -1.48 18.20 -16.87
C SER A 166 -0.98 19.39 -17.67
N LEU A 167 0.23 19.86 -17.41
CA LEU A 167 0.90 20.95 -18.14
C LEU A 167 1.00 20.58 -19.62
N LEU A 168 1.57 19.41 -19.94
CA LEU A 168 1.71 18.93 -21.32
C LEU A 168 0.37 18.71 -22.02
N LYS A 169 -0.68 18.34 -21.28
CA LYS A 169 -2.01 18.08 -21.85
C LYS A 169 -2.83 19.36 -22.07
N LYS A 170 -2.72 20.35 -21.18
CA LYS A 170 -3.63 21.50 -21.13
C LYS A 170 -3.00 22.82 -21.56
N CYS A 171 -1.68 22.98 -21.48
CA CYS A 171 -1.00 24.20 -21.88
C CYS A 171 -0.50 24.05 -23.32
N CYS A 172 -0.96 24.87 -24.26
CA CYS A 172 -0.46 24.85 -25.64
C CYS A 172 0.73 25.79 -25.87
N ASN A 173 1.10 26.61 -24.89
CA ASN A 173 2.19 27.58 -25.01
C ASN A 173 3.53 26.92 -24.63
N PHE A 174 4.38 26.70 -25.63
CA PHE A 174 5.67 26.04 -25.47
C PHE A 174 6.68 26.84 -24.63
N ASP A 175 6.64 28.16 -24.68
CA ASP A 175 7.54 29.00 -23.87
C ASP A 175 7.22 28.87 -22.38
N VAL A 176 5.93 28.91 -22.03
CA VAL A 176 5.46 28.68 -20.66
C VAL A 176 5.78 27.25 -20.20
N GLN A 177 5.58 26.24 -21.05
CA GLN A 177 5.99 24.88 -20.72
C GLN A 177 7.49 24.81 -20.41
N ARG A 178 8.33 25.38 -21.28
CA ARG A 178 9.79 25.36 -21.13
C ARG A 178 10.24 26.09 -19.86
N GLU A 179 9.59 27.19 -19.49
CA GLU A 179 9.90 27.91 -18.26
C GLU A 179 9.52 27.11 -17.01
N MET A 180 8.36 26.45 -17.00
CA MET A 180 7.90 25.61 -15.89
C MET A 180 8.75 24.33 -15.69
N PHE A 181 9.51 23.88 -16.70
CA PHE A 181 10.42 22.73 -16.57
C PHE A 181 11.84 23.09 -16.08
N LYS A 182 12.19 24.39 -15.99
CA LYS A 182 13.45 24.84 -15.42
C LYS A 182 13.45 24.71 -13.90
#